data_AF-A0A2E1LUL3-F1
#
_entry.id   AF-A0A2E1LUL3-F1
#
_cell.length_a   1.000
_cell.length_b   1.000
_cell.length_c   1.000
_cell.angle_alpha   90.00
_cell.angle_beta   90.00
_cell.angle_gamma   90.00
#
_symmetry.space_group_name_H-M   'P 1'
#
loop_
_entity.id
_entity.type
_entity.pdbx_description
1 polymer ?
#
loop_
_entity_poly.entity_id
_entity_poly.type
_entity_poly.pdbx_seq_one_letter_code
_entity_poly.pdbx_strand_id
1 'polypeptide(L)'
;MKYQGKAAETFARSPDPEISFALVFGEDEGVVGDLADQLISVWQNDGPSALVTLDEDSVKSEPAILFDALEAQSLLGETTILRIRTKGDKLTAVFADAVKMAEQAPGRLSARLVIMSRPLKAASKLRKLFEASARTASLHVFSDTHADLQNRIRGFLEDHQVEITPEALTAFVAFLPGHRGLANAEMEKLALYAHDLGRPIAVQDIRALCEENADENARLAVMKALSGDVAGAQAELDRVIDAGLSAIGLLRQFEMEASRMLTARSLGGGNVGMKLKPPVWQSEWPAFEARMKKWPMPRLLRLLERIHDIERDAKRPGGAGTADAQTRTLFMALAKAAA
;
A
#
# COMPACT_ATOMS: atom_id res chain seq x y z
N MET A 1 12.74 13.08 23.22
CA MET A 1 13.65 13.68 22.20
C MET A 1 13.00 13.73 20.82
N LYS A 2 13.38 14.67 19.94
CA LYS A 2 12.74 14.91 18.63
C LYS A 2 13.71 14.67 17.47
N TYR A 3 13.31 13.85 16.50
CA TYR A 3 14.03 13.60 15.25
C TYR A 3 13.08 13.75 14.05
N GLN A 4 13.58 14.26 12.92
CA GLN A 4 12.77 14.49 11.73
C GLN A 4 13.52 14.10 10.45
N GLY A 5 12.80 13.52 9.48
CA GLY A 5 13.34 13.13 8.17
C GLY A 5 14.56 12.23 8.31
N LYS A 6 15.67 12.58 7.64
CA LYS A 6 16.94 11.83 7.71
C LYS A 6 17.44 11.58 9.13
N ALA A 7 17.25 12.53 10.06
CA ALA A 7 17.68 12.33 11.44
C ALA A 7 16.87 11.23 12.15
N ALA A 8 15.59 11.04 11.78
CA ALA A 8 14.78 9.95 12.30
C ALA A 8 15.22 8.60 11.71
N GLU A 9 15.60 8.57 10.42
CA GLU A 9 16.17 7.38 9.77
C GLU A 9 17.52 6.98 10.36
N THR A 10 18.42 7.94 10.58
CA THR A 10 19.70 7.69 11.25
C THR A 10 19.49 7.14 12.66
N PHE A 11 18.54 7.71 13.42
CA PHE A 11 18.20 7.22 14.74
C PHE A 11 17.66 5.78 14.69
N ALA A 12 16.77 5.44 13.74
CA ALA A 12 16.23 4.08 13.64
C ALA A 12 17.31 3.03 13.31
N ARG A 13 18.38 3.41 12.58
CA ARG A 13 19.53 2.53 12.28
C ARG A 13 20.48 2.36 13.46
N SER A 14 20.55 3.33 14.35
CA SER A 14 21.45 3.34 15.50
C SER A 14 20.78 4.07 16.67
N PRO A 15 19.77 3.44 17.30
CA PRO A 15 19.01 4.05 18.38
C PRO A 15 19.91 4.23 19.61
N ASP A 16 19.64 5.28 20.39
CA ASP A 16 20.29 5.47 21.68
C ASP A 16 19.86 4.34 22.64
N PRO A 17 20.80 3.58 23.24
CA PRO A 17 20.49 2.49 24.18
C PRO A 17 19.65 2.93 25.38
N GLU A 18 19.71 4.21 25.77
CA GLU A 18 18.95 4.76 26.90
C GLU A 18 17.48 5.04 26.54
N ILE A 19 17.09 4.95 25.27
CA ILE A 19 15.73 5.14 24.76
C ILE A 19 15.05 3.79 24.55
N SER A 20 14.07 3.49 25.39
CA SER A 20 13.27 2.26 25.28
C SER A 20 11.99 2.46 24.46
N PHE A 21 11.48 3.69 24.35
CA PHE A 21 10.20 3.99 23.70
C PHE A 21 10.35 4.93 22.50
N ALA A 22 9.72 4.59 21.39
CA ALA A 22 9.72 5.40 20.18
C ALA A 22 8.30 5.62 19.65
N LEU A 23 7.99 6.86 19.27
CA LEU A 23 6.80 7.25 18.54
C LEU A 23 7.18 7.57 17.10
N VAL A 24 6.66 6.82 16.14
CA VAL A 24 6.86 7.02 14.70
C VAL A 24 5.57 7.55 14.08
N PHE A 25 5.65 8.66 13.35
CA PHE A 25 4.48 9.23 12.69
C PHE A 25 4.81 9.96 11.40
N GLY A 26 3.84 10.01 10.48
CA GLY A 26 3.99 10.58 9.15
C GLY A 26 2.72 10.45 8.31
N GLU A 27 2.72 11.05 7.11
CA GLU A 27 1.59 11.04 6.16
C GLU A 27 1.39 9.68 5.50
N ASP A 28 2.49 9.03 5.15
CA ASP A 28 2.51 7.71 4.54
C ASP A 28 2.67 6.62 5.61
N GLU A 29 1.63 5.79 5.77
CA GLU A 29 1.65 4.68 6.73
C GLU A 29 2.70 3.60 6.41
N GLY A 30 3.11 3.48 5.15
CA GLY A 30 4.18 2.58 4.71
C GLY A 30 5.55 3.11 5.13
N VAL A 31 5.83 4.40 5.00
CA VAL A 31 7.09 5.01 5.49
C VAL A 31 7.18 4.87 7.01
N VAL A 32 6.08 5.12 7.72
CA VAL A 32 6.00 4.93 9.18
C VAL A 32 6.24 3.47 9.57
N GLY A 33 5.65 2.53 8.82
CA GLY A 33 5.85 1.10 9.00
C GLY A 33 7.31 0.68 8.82
N ASP A 34 7.90 1.01 7.67
CA ASP A 34 9.30 0.71 7.33
C ASP A 34 10.27 1.20 8.42
N LEU A 35 10.11 2.45 8.88
CA LEU A 35 11.00 3.01 9.90
C LEU A 35 10.82 2.31 11.26
N ALA A 36 9.57 1.97 11.61
CA ALA A 36 9.29 1.21 12.82
C ALA A 36 9.90 -0.20 12.75
N ASP A 37 9.75 -0.89 11.62
CA ASP A 37 10.30 -2.23 11.41
C ASP A 37 11.84 -2.22 11.39
N GLN A 38 12.45 -1.17 10.82
CA GLN A 38 13.90 -0.96 10.91
C GLN A 38 14.37 -0.82 12.36
N LEU A 39 13.73 0.04 13.16
CA LEU A 39 14.05 0.21 14.56
C LEU A 39 13.89 -1.10 15.36
N ILE A 40 12.80 -1.83 15.11
CA ILE A 40 12.55 -3.14 15.72
C ILE A 40 13.66 -4.11 15.35
N SER A 41 14.06 -4.19 14.07
CA SER A 41 15.13 -5.10 13.64
C SER A 41 16.46 -4.84 14.35
N VAL A 42 16.82 -3.57 14.59
CA VAL A 42 18.03 -3.21 15.32
C VAL A 42 17.92 -3.69 16.77
N TRP A 43 16.77 -3.46 17.42
CA TRP A 43 16.54 -3.97 18.76
C TRP A 43 16.51 -5.49 18.88
N GLN A 44 16.09 -6.20 17.84
CA GLN A 44 16.14 -7.67 17.78
C GLN A 44 17.55 -8.20 17.57
N ASN A 45 18.45 -7.42 16.96
CA ASN A 45 19.85 -7.82 16.76
C ASN A 45 20.70 -7.66 18.03
N ASP A 46 20.24 -6.91 19.03
CA ASP A 46 20.94 -6.78 20.33
C ASP A 46 20.93 -8.10 21.14
N GLY A 47 19.98 -9.00 20.86
CA GLY A 47 19.86 -10.28 21.56
C GLY A 47 18.50 -10.96 21.35
N PRO A 48 18.27 -12.13 21.99
CA PRO A 48 17.00 -12.85 21.92
C PRO A 48 15.82 -11.92 22.26
N SER A 49 14.77 -11.95 21.45
CA SER A 49 13.66 -11.01 21.58
C SER A 49 12.35 -11.57 21.04
N ALA A 50 11.24 -11.07 21.59
CA ALA A 50 9.89 -11.42 21.19
C ALA A 50 9.12 -10.17 20.76
N LEU A 51 8.55 -10.17 19.55
CA LEU A 51 7.71 -9.08 19.06
C LEU A 51 6.25 -9.33 19.41
N VAL A 52 5.64 -8.43 20.18
CA VAL A 52 4.22 -8.49 20.57
C VAL A 52 3.49 -7.29 19.99
N THR A 53 2.44 -7.52 19.21
CA THR A 53 1.61 -6.45 18.66
C THR A 53 0.33 -6.30 19.49
N LEU A 54 0.07 -5.09 20.00
CA LEU A 54 -1.16 -4.78 20.71
C LEU A 54 -2.06 -3.85 19.89
N ASP A 55 -3.36 -4.10 19.96
CA ASP A 55 -4.38 -3.29 19.30
C ASP A 55 -4.79 -2.07 20.16
N GLU A 56 -5.10 -0.94 19.49
CA GLU A 56 -5.49 0.31 20.14
C GLU A 56 -6.72 0.14 21.05
N ASP A 57 -7.75 -0.56 20.58
CA ASP A 57 -9.02 -0.70 21.30
C ASP A 57 -8.87 -1.68 22.47
N SER A 58 -7.99 -2.67 22.35
CA SER A 58 -7.63 -3.58 23.45
C SER A 58 -6.93 -2.83 24.59
N VAL A 59 -5.88 -2.05 24.28
CA VAL A 59 -5.17 -1.25 25.30
C VAL A 59 -6.06 -0.15 25.89
N LYS A 60 -7.00 0.38 25.11
CA LYS A 60 -7.95 1.38 25.60
C LYS A 60 -8.95 0.78 26.59
N SER A 61 -9.45 -0.41 26.32
CA SER A 61 -10.44 -1.09 27.18
C SER A 61 -9.79 -1.67 28.43
N GLU A 62 -8.59 -2.22 28.30
CA GLU A 62 -7.82 -2.81 29.40
C GLU A 62 -6.37 -2.31 29.38
N PRO A 63 -6.09 -1.12 29.96
CA PRO A 63 -4.73 -0.56 29.99
C PRO A 63 -3.69 -1.45 30.67
N ALA A 64 -4.12 -2.33 31.58
CA ALA A 64 -3.24 -3.26 32.30
C ALA A 64 -2.41 -4.14 31.36
N ILE A 65 -2.97 -4.56 30.21
CA ILE A 65 -2.27 -5.38 29.21
C ILE A 65 -0.96 -4.73 28.74
N LEU A 66 -0.94 -3.41 28.59
CA LEU A 66 0.28 -2.70 28.21
C LEU A 66 1.33 -2.78 29.33
N PHE A 67 0.95 -2.52 30.57
CA PHE A 67 1.87 -2.48 31.69
C PHE A 67 2.40 -3.86 32.04
N ASP A 68 1.55 -4.88 32.00
CA ASP A 68 1.94 -6.27 32.20
C ASP A 68 2.98 -6.69 31.16
N ALA A 69 2.78 -6.32 29.89
CA ALA A 69 3.72 -6.62 28.82
C ALA A 69 5.02 -5.80 28.92
N LEU A 70 4.96 -4.56 29.44
CA LEU A 70 6.12 -3.70 29.63
C LEU A 70 7.03 -4.17 30.79
N GLU A 71 6.42 -4.68 31.86
CA GLU A 71 7.12 -5.17 33.07
C GLU A 71 7.52 -6.65 32.95
N ALA A 72 6.90 -7.42 32.04
CA ALA A 72 7.19 -8.85 31.85
C ALA A 72 8.67 -9.08 31.52
N GLN A 73 9.36 -9.75 32.45
CA GLN A 73 10.75 -10.16 32.28
C GLN A 73 10.83 -11.62 31.84
N SER A 74 11.55 -11.89 30.75
CA SER A 74 11.79 -13.26 30.30
C SER A 74 12.80 -13.96 31.21
N LEU A 75 12.50 -15.19 31.62
CA LEU A 75 13.44 -16.06 32.35
C LEU A 75 14.59 -16.55 31.46
N LEU A 76 14.41 -16.51 30.14
CA LEU A 76 15.41 -16.94 29.14
C LEU A 76 16.26 -15.77 28.63
N GLY A 77 16.07 -14.56 29.19
CA GLY A 77 16.80 -13.36 28.80
C GLY A 77 16.29 -12.69 27.52
N GLU A 78 15.12 -13.09 27.01
CA GLU A 78 14.51 -12.45 25.84
C GLU A 78 13.95 -11.06 26.18
N THR A 79 14.24 -10.08 25.33
CA THR A 79 13.64 -8.74 25.45
C THR A 79 12.34 -8.68 24.68
N THR A 80 11.25 -8.29 25.35
CA THR A 80 9.97 -8.05 24.67
C THR A 80 10.00 -6.72 23.92
N ILE A 81 9.58 -6.71 22.67
CA ILE A 81 9.38 -5.50 21.87
C ILE A 81 7.89 -5.37 21.58
N LEU A 82 7.28 -4.30 22.07
CA LEU A 82 5.87 -4.01 21.87
C LEU A 82 5.67 -3.10 20.67
N ARG A 83 4.70 -3.44 19.82
CA ARG A 83 4.29 -2.63 18.68
C ARG A 83 2.82 -2.25 18.82
N ILE A 84 2.51 -0.96 18.75
CA ILE A 84 1.14 -0.45 18.85
C ILE A 84 0.88 0.52 17.71
N ARG A 85 -0.26 0.38 17.04
CA ARG A 85 -0.75 1.37 16.08
C ARG A 85 -1.87 2.18 16.72
N THR A 86 -1.70 3.50 16.81
CA THR A 86 -2.68 4.42 17.41
C THR A 86 -3.20 5.41 16.37
N LYS A 87 -4.45 5.85 16.53
CA LYS A 87 -5.10 6.88 15.71
C LYS A 87 -5.17 8.17 16.52
N GLY A 88 -4.06 8.91 16.55
CA GLY A 88 -3.97 10.20 17.22
C GLY A 88 -3.77 10.06 18.73
N ASP A 89 -4.42 10.95 19.50
CA ASP A 89 -4.15 11.15 20.92
C ASP A 89 -4.95 10.23 21.88
N LYS A 90 -5.66 9.19 21.39
CA LYS A 90 -6.60 8.39 22.20
C LYS A 90 -5.95 7.72 23.42
N LEU A 91 -4.75 7.17 23.25
CA LEU A 91 -4.02 6.44 24.29
C LEU A 91 -3.02 7.33 25.06
N THR A 92 -3.06 8.65 24.87
CA THR A 92 -2.05 9.55 25.44
C THR A 92 -1.93 9.45 26.96
N ALA A 93 -3.03 9.28 27.68
CA ALA A 93 -3.01 9.16 29.14
C ALA A 93 -2.27 7.88 29.58
N VAL A 94 -2.61 6.74 28.95
CA VAL A 94 -1.97 5.45 29.21
C VAL A 94 -0.47 5.50 28.89
N PHE A 95 -0.09 6.11 27.76
CA PHE A 95 1.32 6.29 27.41
C PHE A 95 2.04 7.27 28.34
N ALA A 96 1.37 8.28 28.88
CA ALA A 96 1.97 9.21 29.83
C ALA A 96 2.38 8.48 31.12
N ASP A 97 1.55 7.57 31.60
CA ASP A 97 1.85 6.74 32.76
C ASP A 97 3.03 5.79 32.47
N ALA A 98 3.07 5.17 31.29
CA ALA A 98 4.19 4.32 30.87
C ALA A 98 5.52 5.11 30.77
N VAL A 99 5.51 6.30 30.15
CA VAL A 99 6.69 7.18 30.05
C VAL A 99 7.17 7.59 31.44
N LYS A 100 6.24 7.97 32.33
CA LYS A 100 6.57 8.33 33.71
C LYS A 100 7.24 7.17 34.46
N MET A 101 6.76 5.93 34.26
CA MET A 101 7.41 4.74 34.83
C MET A 101 8.84 4.55 34.29
N ALA A 102 9.03 4.73 32.98
CA ALA A 102 10.35 4.65 32.35
C ALA A 102 11.34 5.69 32.91
N GLU A 103 10.85 6.90 33.24
CA GLU A 103 11.68 7.96 33.83
C GLU A 103 12.00 7.72 35.31
N GLN A 104 11.03 7.24 36.10
CA GLN A 104 11.17 7.10 37.54
C GLN A 104 11.91 5.83 37.96
N ALA A 105 11.77 4.75 37.20
CA ALA A 105 12.38 3.46 37.50
C ALA A 105 12.82 2.75 36.20
N PRO A 106 13.92 3.17 35.56
CA PRO A 106 14.37 2.60 34.29
C PRO A 106 14.52 1.07 34.30
N GLY A 107 14.97 0.50 35.41
CA GLY A 107 15.14 -0.95 35.56
C GLY A 107 13.86 -1.74 35.87
N ARG A 108 12.71 -1.07 36.01
CA ARG A 108 11.41 -1.74 36.20
C ARG A 108 10.81 -2.25 34.89
N LEU A 109 11.16 -1.61 33.77
CA LEU A 109 10.67 -1.98 32.46
C LEU A 109 11.69 -2.90 31.79
N SER A 110 11.22 -4.07 31.36
CA SER A 110 12.05 -5.05 30.67
C SER A 110 11.83 -5.05 29.15
N ALA A 111 10.82 -4.30 28.69
CA ALA A 111 10.42 -4.25 27.29
C ALA A 111 10.71 -2.90 26.61
N ARG A 112 10.82 -2.93 25.29
CA ARG A 112 10.87 -1.74 24.42
C ARG A 112 9.52 -1.51 23.75
N LEU A 113 9.18 -0.27 23.40
CA LEU A 113 7.86 0.09 22.83
C LEU A 113 8.01 0.94 21.57
N VAL A 114 7.40 0.49 20.47
CA VAL A 114 7.22 1.27 19.24
C VAL A 114 5.75 1.60 19.04
N ILE A 115 5.45 2.89 18.94
CA ILE A 115 4.11 3.40 18.66
C ILE A 115 4.10 3.99 17.25
N MET A 116 3.17 3.57 16.42
CA MET A 116 2.97 4.11 15.08
C MET A 116 1.69 4.94 15.03
N SER A 117 1.76 6.11 14.42
CA SER A 117 0.59 6.99 14.25
C SER A 117 0.56 7.64 12.87
N ARG A 118 -0.64 8.04 12.46
CA ARG A 118 -0.87 9.05 11.41
C ARG A 118 -0.26 10.40 11.78
N PRO A 119 -0.22 11.40 10.86
CA PRO A 119 0.46 12.66 11.12
C PRO A 119 -0.07 13.35 12.37
N LEU A 120 0.84 13.72 13.26
CA LEU A 120 0.54 14.44 14.49
C LEU A 120 0.95 15.90 14.35
N LYS A 121 -0.04 16.80 14.51
CA LYS A 121 0.21 18.25 14.61
C LYS A 121 1.11 18.53 15.82
N ALA A 122 1.86 19.63 15.79
CA ALA A 122 2.68 20.07 16.93
C ALA A 122 1.88 20.27 18.23
N ALA A 123 0.55 20.47 18.13
CA ALA A 123 -0.35 20.58 19.27
C ALA A 123 -0.77 19.23 19.90
N SER A 124 -0.50 18.10 19.23
CA SER A 124 -0.83 16.75 19.74
C SER A 124 -0.19 16.51 21.11
N LYS A 125 -0.99 15.98 22.03
CA LYS A 125 -0.53 15.68 23.39
C LYS A 125 0.43 14.49 23.38
N LEU A 126 0.15 13.48 22.56
CA LEU A 126 1.02 12.32 22.38
C LEU A 126 2.40 12.72 21.85
N ARG A 127 2.43 13.58 20.82
CA ARG A 127 3.70 14.07 20.28
C ARG A 127 4.50 14.84 21.33
N LYS A 128 3.86 15.76 22.06
CA LYS A 128 4.53 16.54 23.12
C LYS A 128 5.07 15.66 24.24
N LEU A 129 4.33 14.63 24.63
CA LEU A 129 4.77 13.66 25.64
C LEU A 129 6.11 13.01 25.26
N PHE A 130 6.22 12.50 24.03
CA PHE A 130 7.43 11.83 23.54
C PHE A 130 8.58 12.80 23.22
N GLU A 131 8.27 14.04 22.88
CA GLU A 131 9.29 15.08 22.69
C GLU A 131 9.91 15.52 24.03
N ALA A 132 9.10 15.61 25.10
CA ALA A 132 9.51 16.13 26.40
C ALA A 132 10.39 15.20 27.24
N SER A 133 10.23 13.87 27.08
CA SER A 133 11.02 12.90 27.86
C SER A 133 12.40 12.65 27.24
N ALA A 134 13.40 12.45 28.11
CA ALA A 134 14.74 12.01 27.73
C ALA A 134 14.81 10.50 27.42
N ARG A 135 13.82 9.72 27.88
CA ARG A 135 13.75 8.26 27.72
C ARG A 135 12.99 7.81 26.47
N THR A 136 12.53 8.76 25.66
CA THR A 136 11.70 8.50 24.50
C THR A 136 12.18 9.23 23.25
N ALA A 137 11.90 8.65 22.08
CA ALA A 137 12.13 9.29 20.79
C ALA A 137 10.81 9.59 20.06
N SER A 138 10.71 10.78 19.48
CA SER A 138 9.64 11.21 18.59
C SER A 138 10.22 11.34 17.18
N LEU A 139 9.84 10.41 16.31
CA LEU A 139 10.37 10.20 14.95
C LEU A 139 9.32 10.65 13.93
N HIS A 140 9.52 11.83 13.35
CA HIS A 140 8.66 12.34 12.28
C HIS A 140 9.24 11.99 10.91
N VAL A 141 8.49 11.20 10.14
CA VAL A 141 8.84 10.83 8.77
C VAL A 141 7.92 11.49 7.76
N PHE A 142 8.48 11.77 6.59
CA PHE A 142 7.78 12.38 5.47
C PHE A 142 7.64 11.35 4.35
N SER A 143 6.63 11.52 3.52
CA SER A 143 6.46 10.71 2.31
C SER A 143 7.67 10.86 1.40
N ASP A 144 8.04 9.78 0.71
CA ASP A 144 9.14 9.84 -0.25
C ASP A 144 8.80 10.78 -1.41
N THR A 145 9.78 11.59 -1.80
CA THR A 145 9.73 12.25 -3.10
C THR A 145 10.13 11.26 -4.20
N HIS A 146 9.83 11.61 -5.45
CA HIS A 146 10.29 10.81 -6.60
C HIS A 146 11.82 10.65 -6.62
N ALA A 147 12.56 11.66 -6.14
CA ALA A 147 14.01 11.61 -6.05
C ALA A 147 14.48 10.66 -4.94
N ASP A 148 13.80 10.63 -3.78
CA ASP A 148 14.10 9.70 -2.70
C ASP A 148 13.88 8.26 -3.14
N LEU A 149 12.79 8.00 -3.88
CA LEU A 149 12.49 6.68 -4.42
C LEU A 149 13.53 6.23 -5.46
N GLN A 150 13.94 7.12 -6.37
CA GLN A 150 15.03 6.84 -7.33
C GLN A 150 16.35 6.47 -6.62
N ASN A 151 16.70 7.22 -5.58
CA ASN A 151 17.93 6.97 -4.81
C ASN A 151 17.83 5.64 -4.04
N ARG A 152 16.66 5.32 -3.47
CA ARG A 152 16.42 4.06 -2.78
C ARG A 152 16.57 2.86 -3.71
N ILE A 153 15.94 2.90 -4.89
CA ILE A 153 16.03 1.82 -5.87
C ILE A 153 17.48 1.63 -6.30
N ARG A 154 18.18 2.74 -6.59
CA ARG A 154 19.60 2.67 -6.98
C ARG A 154 20.44 2.02 -5.90
N GLY A 155 20.34 2.47 -4.65
CA GLY A 155 21.10 1.89 -3.54
C GLY A 155 20.77 0.41 -3.33
N PHE A 156 19.50 0.03 -3.41
CA PHE A 156 19.09 -1.37 -3.29
C PHE A 156 19.66 -2.26 -4.40
N LEU A 157 19.62 -1.80 -5.65
CA LEU A 157 20.19 -2.54 -6.79
C LEU A 157 21.72 -2.60 -6.71
N GLU A 158 22.37 -1.52 -6.27
CA GLU A 158 23.83 -1.48 -6.03
C GLU A 158 24.25 -2.51 -4.97
N ASP A 159 23.50 -2.63 -3.86
CA ASP A 159 23.74 -3.65 -2.82
C ASP A 159 23.62 -5.08 -3.37
N HIS A 160 22.87 -5.28 -4.45
CA HIS A 160 22.70 -6.56 -5.15
C HIS A 160 23.59 -6.70 -6.41
N GLN A 161 24.52 -5.77 -6.65
CA GLN A 161 25.40 -5.74 -7.82
C GLN A 161 24.64 -5.70 -9.16
N VAL A 162 23.47 -5.06 -9.17
CA VAL A 162 22.60 -4.93 -10.35
C VAL A 162 22.69 -3.51 -10.92
N GLU A 163 22.94 -3.42 -12.22
CA GLU A 163 22.93 -2.15 -12.96
C GLU A 163 21.58 -1.92 -13.66
N ILE A 164 21.13 -0.67 -13.75
CA ILE A 164 19.88 -0.25 -14.42
C ILE A 164 20.12 1.00 -15.26
N THR A 165 19.56 1.07 -16.48
CA THR A 165 19.68 2.28 -17.30
C THR A 165 18.82 3.42 -16.74
N PRO A 166 19.18 4.71 -16.97
CA PRO A 166 18.40 5.85 -16.47
C PRO A 166 16.94 5.85 -16.92
N GLU A 167 16.68 5.44 -18.16
CA GLU A 167 15.34 5.34 -18.74
C GLU A 167 14.54 4.20 -18.08
N ALA A 168 15.19 3.07 -17.81
CA ALA A 168 14.59 1.93 -17.12
C ALA A 168 14.24 2.29 -15.67
N LEU A 169 15.14 2.97 -14.95
CA LEU A 169 14.88 3.46 -13.61
C LEU A 169 13.68 4.41 -13.57
N THR A 170 13.62 5.34 -14.52
CA THR A 170 12.49 6.27 -14.63
C THR A 170 11.17 5.54 -14.91
N ALA A 171 11.19 4.56 -15.81
CA ALA A 171 10.02 3.74 -16.12
C ALA A 171 9.57 2.90 -14.91
N PHE A 172 10.52 2.32 -14.17
CA PHE A 172 10.24 1.50 -13.00
C PHE A 172 9.64 2.34 -11.87
N VAL A 173 10.20 3.52 -11.57
CA VAL A 173 9.64 4.46 -10.57
C VAL A 173 8.20 4.85 -10.90
N ALA A 174 7.90 5.08 -12.18
CA ALA A 174 6.54 5.41 -12.62
C ALA A 174 5.56 4.24 -12.48
N PHE A 175 6.06 3.00 -12.51
CA PHE A 175 5.27 1.79 -12.30
C PHE A 175 5.03 1.47 -10.82
N LEU A 176 5.99 1.79 -9.95
CA LEU A 176 5.95 1.36 -8.56
C LEU A 176 4.64 1.77 -7.86
N PRO A 177 4.01 0.84 -7.12
CA PRO A 177 2.81 1.15 -6.36
C PRO A 177 3.13 2.17 -5.26
N GLY A 178 2.17 3.05 -4.95
CA GLY A 178 2.31 4.10 -3.92
C GLY A 178 2.41 3.60 -2.47
N HIS A 179 2.73 2.32 -2.26
CA HIS A 179 2.94 1.72 -0.96
C HIS A 179 4.35 1.13 -0.90
N ARG A 180 5.19 1.63 0.03
CA ARG A 180 6.60 1.22 0.17
C ARG A 180 6.81 -0.30 0.28
N GLY A 181 5.97 -1.02 1.03
CA GLY A 181 6.09 -2.48 1.15
C GLY A 181 5.93 -3.21 -0.19
N LEU A 182 4.98 -2.80 -1.01
CA LEU A 182 4.82 -3.33 -2.37
C LEU A 182 5.97 -2.88 -3.27
N ALA A 183 6.42 -1.63 -3.13
CA ALA A 183 7.59 -1.15 -3.87
C ALA A 183 8.87 -1.93 -3.53
N ASN A 184 9.05 -2.36 -2.28
CA ASN A 184 10.16 -3.23 -1.87
C ASN A 184 10.09 -4.60 -2.54
N ALA A 185 8.91 -5.23 -2.55
CA ALA A 185 8.71 -6.51 -3.23
C ALA A 185 9.00 -6.40 -4.75
N GLU A 186 8.60 -5.29 -5.37
CA GLU A 186 8.92 -5.02 -6.78
C GLU A 186 10.42 -4.80 -7.01
N MET A 187 11.13 -4.11 -6.10
CA MET A 187 12.58 -3.97 -6.15
C MET A 187 13.30 -5.30 -6.00
N GLU A 188 12.87 -6.15 -5.06
CA GLU A 188 13.38 -7.51 -4.88
C GLU A 188 13.16 -8.36 -6.13
N LYS A 189 11.96 -8.32 -6.73
CA LYS A 189 11.65 -9.00 -7.99
C LYS A 189 12.57 -8.53 -9.12
N LEU A 190 12.82 -7.23 -9.21
CA LEU A 190 13.69 -6.67 -10.23
C LEU A 190 15.16 -7.11 -10.04
N ALA A 191 15.65 -7.15 -8.80
CA ALA A 191 16.98 -7.65 -8.49
C ALA A 191 17.12 -9.16 -8.80
N LEU A 192 16.10 -9.96 -8.46
CA LEU A 192 16.05 -11.38 -8.77
C LEU A 192 16.04 -11.65 -10.28
N TYR A 193 15.27 -10.87 -11.04
CA TYR A 193 15.27 -10.96 -12.50
C TYR A 193 16.65 -10.66 -13.11
N ALA A 194 17.35 -9.68 -12.55
CA ALA A 194 18.66 -9.26 -13.06
C ALA A 194 19.79 -10.23 -12.69
N HIS A 195 19.52 -11.25 -11.86
CA HIS A 195 20.50 -12.28 -11.53
C HIS A 195 20.99 -12.98 -12.81
N ASP A 196 22.31 -13.02 -13.00
CA ASP A 196 22.97 -13.57 -14.19
C ASP A 196 22.56 -12.95 -15.54
N LEU A 197 21.91 -11.77 -15.54
CA LEU A 197 21.47 -11.11 -16.78
C LEU A 197 22.65 -10.66 -17.66
N GLY A 198 23.82 -10.40 -17.06
CA GLY A 198 25.06 -10.06 -17.76
C GLY A 198 25.05 -8.69 -18.48
N ARG A 199 23.99 -7.91 -18.31
CA ARG A 199 23.83 -6.55 -18.83
C ARG A 199 22.96 -5.70 -17.88
N PRO A 200 23.01 -4.36 -17.97
CA PRO A 200 22.09 -3.51 -17.24
C PRO A 200 20.62 -3.80 -17.60
N ILE A 201 19.75 -3.65 -16.61
CA ILE A 201 18.29 -3.66 -16.79
C ILE A 201 17.90 -2.51 -17.73
N ALA A 202 17.16 -2.84 -18.78
CA ALA A 202 16.64 -1.91 -19.77
C ALA A 202 15.11 -1.74 -19.62
N VAL A 203 14.55 -0.73 -20.29
CA VAL A 203 13.11 -0.43 -20.27
C VAL A 203 12.26 -1.64 -20.69
N GLN A 204 12.80 -2.50 -21.57
CA GLN A 204 12.11 -3.70 -22.06
C GLN A 204 11.89 -4.73 -20.94
N ASP A 205 12.86 -4.86 -20.04
CA ASP A 205 12.79 -5.77 -18.89
C ASP A 205 11.75 -5.29 -17.88
N ILE A 206 11.72 -3.98 -17.65
CA ILE A 206 10.68 -3.35 -16.81
C ILE A 206 9.30 -3.66 -17.38
N ARG A 207 9.08 -3.50 -18.69
CA ARG A 207 7.80 -3.83 -19.32
C ARG A 207 7.43 -5.30 -19.11
N ALA A 208 8.36 -6.22 -19.37
CA ALA A 208 8.12 -7.64 -19.21
C ALA A 208 7.76 -8.04 -17.76
N LEU A 209 8.42 -7.45 -16.76
CA LEU A 209 8.20 -7.74 -15.33
C LEU A 209 6.97 -7.06 -14.73
N CYS A 210 6.59 -5.92 -15.30
CA CYS A 210 5.54 -5.05 -14.77
C CYS A 210 4.21 -5.26 -15.49
N GLU A 211 4.18 -6.04 -16.57
CA GLU A 211 2.97 -6.44 -17.31
C GLU A 211 2.04 -7.38 -16.50
N GLU A 212 2.42 -7.83 -15.31
CA GLU A 212 1.62 -8.73 -14.46
C GLU A 212 0.97 -8.04 -13.25
N ASN A 213 0.17 -6.99 -13.49
CA ASN A 213 -0.89 -6.63 -12.54
C ASN A 213 -2.21 -7.16 -13.09
N ALA A 214 -2.75 -8.22 -12.46
CA ALA A 214 -4.03 -8.82 -12.85
C ALA A 214 -5.16 -7.79 -12.97
N ASP A 215 -5.13 -6.72 -12.15
CA ASP A 215 -6.09 -5.62 -12.18
C ASP A 215 -5.93 -4.67 -13.38
N GLU A 216 -4.71 -4.37 -13.85
CA GLU A 216 -4.50 -3.57 -15.08
C GLU A 216 -4.75 -4.42 -16.34
N ASN A 217 -4.42 -5.71 -16.30
CA ASN A 217 -4.77 -6.64 -17.37
C ASN A 217 -6.30 -6.88 -17.45
N ALA A 218 -7.00 -6.87 -16.31
CA ALA A 218 -8.45 -6.95 -16.26
C ALA A 218 -9.11 -5.78 -17.00
N ARG A 219 -8.50 -4.60 -16.95
CA ARG A 219 -8.96 -3.44 -17.70
C ARG A 219 -8.84 -3.65 -19.21
N LEU A 220 -7.76 -4.28 -19.70
CA LEU A 220 -7.62 -4.62 -21.12
C LEU A 220 -8.72 -5.60 -21.58
N ALA A 221 -9.00 -6.64 -20.79
CA ALA A 221 -10.09 -7.58 -21.06
C ALA A 221 -11.46 -6.88 -21.16
N VAL A 222 -11.77 -5.99 -20.21
CA VAL A 222 -12.98 -5.16 -20.22
C VAL A 222 -13.01 -4.22 -21.43
N MET A 223 -11.89 -3.55 -21.74
CA MET A 223 -11.79 -2.64 -22.87
C MET A 223 -12.06 -3.35 -24.20
N LYS A 224 -11.52 -4.56 -24.39
CA LYS A 224 -11.79 -5.40 -25.58
C LYS A 224 -13.25 -5.86 -25.61
N ALA A 225 -13.81 -6.31 -24.48
CA ALA A 225 -15.22 -6.70 -24.39
C ALA A 225 -16.14 -5.54 -24.79
N LEU A 226 -15.96 -4.36 -24.18
CA LEU A 226 -16.76 -3.17 -24.49
C LEU A 226 -16.52 -2.63 -25.92
N SER A 227 -15.43 -3.03 -26.57
CA SER A 227 -15.15 -2.70 -27.97
C SER A 227 -15.75 -3.70 -28.96
N GLY A 228 -16.25 -4.85 -28.51
CA GLY A 228 -16.77 -5.92 -29.36
C GLY A 228 -15.71 -6.87 -29.93
N ASP A 229 -14.46 -6.80 -29.45
CA ASP A 229 -13.41 -7.78 -29.80
C ASP A 229 -13.62 -9.05 -28.98
N VAL A 230 -14.59 -9.88 -29.38
CA VAL A 230 -15.02 -11.05 -28.59
C VAL A 230 -13.87 -12.06 -28.40
N ALA A 231 -13.12 -12.34 -29.45
CA ALA A 231 -12.02 -13.30 -29.41
C ALA A 231 -10.86 -12.79 -28.53
N GLY A 232 -10.44 -11.53 -28.71
CA GLY A 232 -9.42 -10.94 -27.87
C GLY A 232 -9.88 -10.75 -26.43
N ALA A 233 -11.15 -10.41 -26.19
CA ALA A 233 -11.70 -10.26 -24.84
C ALA A 233 -11.69 -11.60 -24.09
N GLN A 234 -12.07 -12.70 -24.75
CA GLN A 234 -12.03 -14.04 -24.15
C GLN A 234 -10.58 -14.45 -23.82
N ALA A 235 -9.64 -14.26 -24.74
CA ALA A 235 -8.24 -14.59 -24.51
C ALA A 235 -7.62 -13.82 -23.33
N GLU A 236 -7.93 -12.52 -23.21
CA GLU A 236 -7.48 -11.72 -22.06
C GLU A 236 -8.23 -12.09 -20.77
N LEU A 237 -9.51 -12.46 -20.84
CA LEU A 237 -10.28 -12.95 -19.70
C LEU A 237 -9.65 -14.23 -19.12
N ASP A 238 -9.31 -15.19 -19.97
CA ASP A 238 -8.67 -16.44 -19.53
C ASP A 238 -7.33 -16.15 -18.84
N ARG A 239 -6.50 -15.27 -19.44
CA ARG A 239 -5.21 -14.86 -18.85
C ARG A 239 -5.37 -14.25 -17.45
N VAL A 240 -6.32 -13.33 -17.26
CA VAL A 240 -6.47 -12.65 -15.96
C VAL A 240 -7.08 -13.55 -14.89
N ILE A 241 -7.93 -14.50 -15.28
CA ILE A 241 -8.45 -15.53 -14.38
C ILE A 241 -7.32 -16.45 -13.91
N ASP A 242 -6.46 -16.89 -14.83
CA ASP A 242 -5.28 -17.70 -14.51
C ASP A 242 -4.32 -16.94 -13.58
N ALA A 243 -4.24 -15.60 -13.71
CA ALA A 243 -3.50 -14.72 -12.83
C ALA A 243 -4.19 -14.42 -11.48
N GLY A 244 -5.31 -15.09 -11.16
CA GLY A 244 -6.00 -14.96 -9.87
C GLY A 244 -6.94 -13.76 -9.73
N LEU A 245 -7.37 -13.13 -10.84
CA LEU A 245 -8.35 -12.05 -10.79
C LEU A 245 -9.67 -12.55 -10.19
N SER A 246 -10.12 -11.89 -9.12
CA SER A 246 -11.44 -12.14 -8.55
C SER A 246 -12.56 -11.63 -9.47
N ALA A 247 -13.71 -12.31 -9.48
CA ALA A 247 -14.89 -11.84 -10.20
C ALA A 247 -15.32 -10.42 -9.79
N ILE A 248 -15.20 -10.08 -8.50
CA ILE A 248 -15.48 -8.74 -7.99
C ILE A 248 -14.48 -7.71 -8.57
N GLY A 249 -13.20 -8.07 -8.71
CA GLY A 249 -12.19 -7.25 -9.37
C GLY A 249 -12.56 -6.95 -10.83
N LEU A 250 -13.01 -7.96 -11.58
CA LEU A 250 -13.47 -7.79 -12.96
C LEU A 250 -14.71 -6.90 -13.09
N LEU A 251 -15.70 -7.07 -12.19
CA LEU A 251 -16.89 -6.21 -12.11
C LEU A 251 -16.51 -4.75 -11.87
N ARG A 252 -15.55 -4.51 -10.96
CA ARG A 252 -15.05 -3.17 -10.65
C ARG A 252 -14.40 -2.49 -11.87
N GLN A 253 -13.68 -3.25 -12.70
CA GLN A 253 -13.10 -2.70 -13.94
C GLN A 253 -14.19 -2.29 -14.95
N PHE A 254 -15.27 -3.06 -15.09
CA PHE A 254 -16.42 -2.64 -15.89
C PHE A 254 -17.07 -1.37 -15.36
N GLU A 255 -17.27 -1.28 -14.04
CA GLU A 255 -17.83 -0.09 -13.39
C GLU A 255 -16.96 1.15 -13.63
N MET A 256 -15.64 1.01 -13.51
CA MET A 256 -14.69 2.10 -13.75
C MET A 256 -14.77 2.59 -15.21
N GLU A 257 -14.73 1.69 -16.20
CA GLU A 257 -14.82 2.09 -17.61
C GLU A 257 -16.20 2.67 -17.97
N ALA A 258 -17.29 2.11 -17.43
CA ALA A 258 -18.63 2.65 -17.64
C ALA A 258 -18.78 4.06 -17.05
N SER A 259 -18.26 4.28 -15.84
CA SER A 259 -18.26 5.57 -15.15
C SER A 259 -17.41 6.61 -15.88
N ARG A 260 -16.27 6.20 -16.45
CA ARG A 260 -15.42 7.07 -17.29
C ARG A 260 -16.16 7.51 -18.54
N MET A 261 -16.86 6.60 -19.23
CA MET A 261 -17.65 6.94 -20.41
C MET A 261 -18.83 7.86 -20.08
N LEU A 262 -19.50 7.65 -18.94
CA LEU A 262 -20.56 8.57 -18.46
C LEU A 262 -19.99 9.96 -18.15
N THR A 263 -18.86 10.01 -17.45
CA THR A 263 -18.17 11.26 -17.10
C THR A 263 -17.74 12.01 -18.35
N ALA A 264 -17.13 11.34 -19.33
CA ALA A 264 -16.73 11.93 -20.60
C ALA A 264 -17.90 12.57 -21.35
N ARG A 265 -19.09 11.96 -21.28
CA ARG A 265 -20.31 12.50 -21.89
C ARG A 265 -20.85 13.73 -21.16
N SER A 266 -20.66 13.81 -19.84
CA SER A 266 -21.06 14.97 -19.03
C SER A 266 -20.12 16.16 -19.19
N LEU A 267 -18.84 15.89 -19.45
CA LEU A 267 -17.81 16.89 -19.68
C LEU A 267 -17.85 17.36 -21.14
N GLY A 268 -18.66 18.37 -21.46
CA GLY A 268 -18.63 19.02 -22.77
C GLY A 268 -17.34 19.83 -23.02
N GLY A 269 -16.99 20.07 -24.30
CA GLY A 269 -15.89 20.97 -24.71
C GLY A 269 -14.56 20.28 -25.05
N GLY A 270 -13.49 21.08 -25.23
CA GLY A 270 -12.17 20.59 -25.62
C GLY A 270 -11.39 19.87 -24.50
N ASN A 271 -10.61 18.86 -24.90
CA ASN A 271 -9.74 18.00 -24.07
C ASN A 271 -10.42 17.27 -22.90
N VAL A 272 -11.51 16.56 -23.20
CA VAL A 272 -12.27 15.73 -22.24
C VAL A 272 -11.43 14.60 -21.67
N GLY A 273 -10.61 13.93 -22.49
CA GLY A 273 -9.82 12.75 -22.09
C GLY A 273 -8.89 13.00 -20.90
N MET A 274 -8.23 14.16 -20.85
CA MET A 274 -7.33 14.52 -19.73
C MET A 274 -8.05 14.84 -18.42
N LYS A 275 -9.37 15.08 -18.45
CA LYS A 275 -10.18 15.35 -17.25
C LYS A 275 -10.72 14.07 -16.60
N LEU A 276 -10.56 12.92 -17.25
CA LEU A 276 -10.98 11.63 -16.73
C LEU A 276 -9.97 11.09 -15.73
N LYS A 277 -10.41 10.19 -14.85
CA LYS A 277 -9.55 9.47 -13.91
C LYS A 277 -9.75 7.95 -14.08
N PRO A 278 -8.74 7.20 -14.56
CA PRO A 278 -7.47 7.67 -15.14
C PRO A 278 -7.67 8.49 -16.42
N PRO A 279 -6.70 9.35 -16.81
CA PRO A 279 -6.78 10.13 -18.05
C PRO A 279 -6.83 9.22 -19.28
N VAL A 280 -7.41 9.72 -20.38
CA VAL A 280 -7.37 9.08 -21.71
C VAL A 280 -6.50 9.95 -22.61
N TRP A 281 -5.34 9.45 -23.01
CA TRP A 281 -4.41 10.18 -23.88
C TRP A 281 -4.98 10.42 -25.28
N GLN A 282 -4.48 11.43 -25.98
CA GLN A 282 -4.96 11.77 -27.33
C GLN A 282 -4.81 10.61 -28.33
N SER A 283 -3.78 9.78 -28.17
CA SER A 283 -3.56 8.56 -28.96
C SER A 283 -4.64 7.49 -28.72
N GLU A 284 -5.21 7.41 -27.52
CA GLU A 284 -6.24 6.45 -27.13
C GLU A 284 -7.66 6.95 -27.34
N TRP A 285 -7.81 8.27 -27.50
CA TRP A 285 -9.11 8.92 -27.64
C TRP A 285 -9.97 8.35 -28.78
N PRO A 286 -9.44 8.05 -29.98
CA PRO A 286 -10.26 7.46 -31.05
C PRO A 286 -10.90 6.13 -30.66
N ALA A 287 -10.15 5.25 -29.98
CA ALA A 287 -10.66 3.96 -29.51
C ALA A 287 -11.68 4.14 -28.38
N PHE A 288 -11.41 5.06 -27.45
CA PHE A 288 -12.32 5.40 -26.36
C PHE A 288 -13.65 5.98 -26.90
N GLU A 289 -13.59 6.87 -27.88
CA GLU A 289 -14.76 7.47 -28.51
C GLU A 289 -15.58 6.43 -29.31
N ALA A 290 -14.92 5.51 -30.01
CA ALA A 290 -15.58 4.41 -30.69
C ALA A 290 -16.37 3.52 -29.71
N ARG A 291 -15.79 3.20 -28.54
CA ARG A 291 -16.53 2.51 -27.47
C ARG A 291 -17.70 3.32 -26.95
N MET A 292 -17.51 4.62 -26.69
CA MET A 292 -18.61 5.47 -26.24
C MET A 292 -19.78 5.41 -27.23
N LYS A 293 -19.53 5.46 -28.54
CA LYS A 293 -20.59 5.35 -29.56
C LYS A 293 -21.40 4.05 -29.46
N LYS A 294 -20.76 2.92 -29.13
CA LYS A 294 -21.42 1.62 -28.90
C LYS A 294 -22.25 1.57 -27.61
N TRP A 295 -21.86 2.35 -26.61
CA TRP A 295 -22.47 2.39 -25.28
C TRP A 295 -23.12 3.77 -24.98
N PRO A 296 -24.35 4.02 -25.46
CA PRO A 296 -25.11 5.22 -25.10
C PRO A 296 -25.48 5.21 -23.61
N MET A 297 -25.74 6.39 -23.06
CA MET A 297 -26.02 6.60 -21.62
C MET A 297 -27.05 5.62 -21.03
N PRO A 298 -28.21 5.33 -21.68
CA PRO A 298 -29.16 4.36 -21.15
C PRO A 298 -28.60 2.93 -21.03
N ARG A 299 -27.69 2.52 -21.92
CA ARG A 299 -27.03 1.20 -21.83
C ARG A 299 -25.98 1.17 -20.72
N LEU A 300 -25.23 2.25 -20.53
CA LEU A 300 -24.24 2.36 -19.45
C LEU A 300 -24.91 2.32 -18.07
N LEU A 301 -26.05 2.99 -17.89
CA LEU A 301 -26.80 2.96 -16.62
C LEU A 301 -27.32 1.55 -16.32
N ARG A 302 -27.87 0.84 -17.32
CA ARG A 302 -28.29 -0.57 -17.15
C ARG A 302 -27.14 -1.51 -16.85
N LEU A 303 -25.96 -1.26 -17.43
CA LEU A 303 -24.75 -2.01 -17.13
C LEU A 303 -24.36 -1.82 -15.65
N LEU A 304 -24.33 -0.59 -15.16
CA LEU A 304 -24.03 -0.31 -13.75
C LEU A 304 -25.02 -0.97 -12.80
N GLU A 305 -26.33 -0.87 -13.08
CA GLU A 305 -27.38 -1.54 -12.30
C GLU A 305 -27.14 -3.07 -12.22
N ARG A 306 -26.82 -3.69 -13.38
CA ARG A 306 -26.55 -5.12 -13.45
C ARG A 306 -25.27 -5.52 -12.69
N ILE A 307 -24.23 -4.68 -12.73
CA ILE A 307 -23.00 -4.90 -11.96
C ILE A 307 -23.31 -4.86 -10.46
N HIS A 308 -24.04 -3.85 -10.00
CA HIS A 308 -24.40 -3.69 -8.59
C HIS A 308 -25.29 -4.82 -8.08
N ASP A 309 -26.21 -5.33 -8.91
CA ASP A 309 -27.01 -6.50 -8.57
C ASP A 309 -26.15 -7.75 -8.34
N ILE A 310 -25.21 -8.03 -9.24
CA ILE A 310 -24.29 -9.17 -9.11
C ILE A 310 -23.38 -9.00 -7.89
N GLU A 311 -22.85 -7.81 -7.66
CA GLU A 311 -21.99 -7.52 -6.51
C GLU A 311 -22.75 -7.69 -5.18
N ARG A 312 -24.00 -7.20 -5.12
CA ARG A 312 -24.88 -7.40 -3.97
C ARG A 312 -25.12 -8.87 -3.70
N ASP A 313 -25.39 -9.66 -4.74
CA ASP A 313 -25.63 -11.10 -4.60
C ASP A 313 -24.36 -11.83 -4.15
N ALA A 314 -23.20 -11.49 -4.71
CA ALA A 314 -21.91 -12.04 -4.33
C ALA A 314 -21.54 -11.78 -2.85
N LYS A 315 -21.93 -10.62 -2.31
CA LYS A 315 -21.62 -10.18 -0.94
C LYS A 315 -22.65 -10.62 0.10
N ARG A 316 -23.70 -11.35 -0.28
CA ARG A 316 -24.67 -11.94 0.66
C ARG A 316 -24.13 -13.23 1.30
N PRO A 317 -24.59 -13.59 2.51
CA PRO A 317 -24.27 -14.90 3.10
C PRO A 317 -24.62 -16.03 2.13
N GLY A 318 -23.65 -16.89 1.79
CA GLY A 318 -23.81 -18.00 0.84
C GLY A 318 -23.73 -17.61 -0.66
N GLY A 319 -23.56 -16.32 -0.99
CA GLY A 319 -23.51 -15.82 -2.37
C GLY A 319 -22.13 -15.86 -3.04
N ALA A 320 -21.06 -16.12 -2.29
CA ALA A 320 -19.69 -16.09 -2.82
C ALA A 320 -19.48 -17.01 -4.04
N GLY A 321 -20.19 -18.14 -4.11
CA GLY A 321 -20.08 -19.10 -5.22
C GLY A 321 -20.82 -18.70 -6.51
N THR A 322 -21.69 -17.68 -6.50
CA THR A 322 -22.46 -17.28 -7.69
C THR A 322 -21.78 -16.17 -8.50
N ALA A 323 -20.85 -15.44 -7.89
CA ALA A 323 -20.20 -14.27 -8.47
C ALA A 323 -19.44 -14.60 -9.76
N ASP A 324 -18.67 -15.69 -9.77
CA ASP A 324 -17.84 -16.08 -10.91
C ASP A 324 -18.68 -16.40 -12.15
N ALA A 325 -19.69 -17.25 -11.99
CA ALA A 325 -20.55 -17.65 -13.10
C ALA A 325 -21.37 -16.47 -13.66
N GLN A 326 -21.91 -15.63 -12.77
CA GLN A 326 -22.68 -14.44 -13.17
C GLN A 326 -21.80 -13.42 -13.88
N THR A 327 -20.58 -13.20 -13.38
CA THR A 327 -19.63 -12.24 -13.97
C THR A 327 -19.12 -12.72 -15.33
N ARG A 328 -18.76 -13.99 -15.49
CA ARG A 328 -18.38 -14.56 -16.80
C ARG A 328 -19.53 -14.46 -17.81
N THR A 329 -20.76 -14.75 -17.37
CA THR A 329 -21.96 -14.61 -18.22
C THR A 329 -22.17 -13.16 -18.65
N LEU A 330 -22.03 -12.21 -17.71
CA LEU A 330 -22.12 -10.79 -18.01
C LEU A 330 -21.03 -10.36 -19.00
N PHE A 331 -19.77 -10.72 -18.76
CA PHE A 331 -18.64 -10.40 -19.64
C PHE A 331 -18.91 -10.80 -21.09
N MET A 332 -19.31 -12.07 -21.31
CA MET A 332 -19.59 -12.59 -22.64
C MET A 332 -20.81 -11.95 -23.28
N ALA A 333 -21.86 -11.64 -22.50
CA ALA A 333 -23.02 -10.93 -22.99
C ALA A 333 -22.67 -9.51 -23.47
N LEU A 334 -21.82 -8.80 -22.72
CA LEU A 334 -21.38 -7.45 -23.08
C LEU A 334 -20.46 -7.45 -24.31
N ALA A 335 -19.53 -8.40 -24.40
CA ALA A 335 -18.67 -8.56 -25.56
C ALA A 335 -19.48 -8.77 -26.84
N LYS A 336 -20.50 -9.65 -26.80
CA LYS A 336 -21.41 -9.88 -27.93
C LYS A 336 -22.31 -8.69 -28.24
N ALA A 337 -22.78 -7.95 -27.22
CA ALA A 337 -23.63 -6.78 -27.42
C ALA A 337 -22.89 -5.59 -28.05
N ALA A 338 -21.56 -5.56 -27.93
CA ALA A 338 -20.70 -4.54 -28.52
C ALA A 338 -20.13 -4.93 -29.91
N ALA A 339 -20.15 -6.22 -30.28
CA ALA A 339 -19.75 -6.69 -31.60
C ALA A 339 -20.76 -6.26 -32.68
#